data_AF-A0A3N4HCT8-F1
#
_entry.id   AF-A0A3N4HCT8-F1
#
_cell.length_a   1.000
_cell.length_b   1.000
_cell.length_c   1.000
_cell.angle_alpha   90.00
_cell.angle_beta   90.00
_cell.angle_gamma   90.00
#
_symmetry.space_group_name_H-M   'P 1'
#
loop_
_entity.id
_entity.type
_entity.pdbx_description
1 polymer ?
#
loop_
_entity_poly.entity_id
_entity_poly.type
_entity_poly.pdbx_seq_one_letter_code
_entity_poly.pdbx_strand_id
1 'polypeptide(L)'
;MTTTSESLESQLSRLHLNPTDTATTTPITDQPDHVITFATYYNANPDEFQLSNSESSEYRLLNWVIESVLQDELSTDPPDTSIFAVRPSLPDFLRQPTAELLLFYFRRPDGLQQYLLNCRKGTNAYIIQEFEGSPDAKMPAFLRMLSKVIFRAYRRHETGLMRKEQIELATIVLKATISELRCLMNRGEGIEEISEACLRSYVLLDDFIINDDFRSHRLELLLLRYVHEGAEVNWDVVDEVNKKTMEKGRQLALTMLKEGNYRFSIEERCGHYTFLYPSTTWSTD
;
A
#
# COMPACT_ATOMS: atom_id res chain seq x y z
N MET A 1 48.30 -24.60 13.07
CA MET A 1 47.32 -23.73 12.38
C MET A 1 47.05 -22.54 13.29
N THR A 2 47.72 -21.43 13.04
CA THR A 2 47.62 -20.18 13.81
C THR A 2 46.56 -19.30 13.15
N THR A 3 45.37 -19.24 13.74
CA THR A 3 44.31 -18.32 13.34
C THR A 3 44.62 -16.93 13.90
N THR A 4 45.02 -16.02 13.02
CA THR A 4 45.15 -14.59 13.31
C THR A 4 43.77 -13.98 13.52
N SER A 5 43.48 -13.66 14.78
CA SER A 5 42.33 -12.85 15.21
C SER A 5 42.53 -11.42 14.73
N GLU A 6 41.93 -11.07 13.58
CA GLU A 6 41.79 -9.67 13.17
C GLU A 6 40.86 -8.95 14.15
N SER A 7 41.36 -7.85 14.73
CA SER A 7 40.63 -7.03 15.69
C SER A 7 39.38 -6.42 15.05
N LEU A 8 38.25 -6.51 15.74
CA LEU A 8 36.95 -5.93 15.37
C LEU A 8 37.03 -4.41 15.10
N GLU A 9 38.01 -3.73 15.70
CA GLU A 9 38.30 -2.31 15.44
C GLU A 9 38.83 -2.06 14.03
N SER A 10 39.59 -3.00 13.45
CA SER A 10 40.06 -2.93 12.06
C SER A 10 38.94 -3.07 11.03
N GLN A 11 37.83 -3.72 11.40
CA GLN A 11 36.65 -3.83 10.53
C GLN A 11 35.79 -2.57 10.62
N LEU A 12 35.72 -1.93 11.79
CA LEU A 12 34.94 -0.71 11.99
C LEU A 12 35.61 0.54 11.39
N SER A 13 36.94 0.63 11.35
CA SER A 13 37.63 1.77 10.71
C SER A 13 37.51 1.81 9.17
N ARG A 14 37.06 0.72 8.52
CA ARG A 14 36.77 0.71 7.07
C ARG A 14 35.41 1.32 6.71
N LEU A 15 34.60 1.72 7.69
CA LEU A 15 33.27 2.30 7.49
C LEU A 15 33.23 3.84 7.50
N HIS A 16 34.39 4.52 7.49
CA HIS A 16 34.42 5.96 7.28
C HIS A 16 34.19 6.30 5.80
N LEU A 17 32.92 6.40 5.44
CA LEU A 17 32.47 7.14 4.25
C LEU A 17 32.81 8.62 4.47
N ASN A 18 33.71 9.15 3.65
CA ASN A 18 34.02 10.57 3.58
C ASN A 18 32.76 11.35 3.14
N PRO A 19 32.29 12.34 3.90
CA PRO A 19 31.22 13.23 3.49
C PRO A 19 31.83 14.45 2.81
N THR A 20 32.24 14.31 1.56
CA THR A 20 32.62 15.47 0.75
C THR A 20 32.27 15.19 -0.70
N ASP A 21 31.11 15.70 -1.12
CA ASP A 21 30.88 16.39 -2.40
C ASP A 21 29.36 16.51 -2.65
N THR A 22 28.76 17.54 -2.08
CA THR A 22 27.42 18.02 -2.48
C THR A 22 27.54 18.81 -3.78
N ALA A 23 27.65 18.10 -4.89
CA ALA A 23 27.29 18.64 -6.20
C ALA A 23 25.80 18.34 -6.44
N THR A 24 24.97 19.37 -6.38
CA THR A 24 23.55 19.32 -6.73
C THR A 24 23.38 19.21 -8.24
N THR A 25 23.79 18.09 -8.82
CA THR A 25 23.36 17.69 -10.16
C THR A 25 21.99 17.08 -9.99
N THR A 26 20.92 17.82 -10.29
CA THR A 26 19.58 17.24 -10.36
C THR A 26 19.62 16.20 -11.48
N PRO A 27 19.54 14.89 -11.16
CA PRO A 27 19.48 13.89 -12.21
C PRO A 27 18.17 14.15 -12.99
N ILE A 28 18.29 14.36 -14.30
CA ILE A 28 17.14 14.30 -15.19
C ILE A 28 16.70 12.83 -15.16
N THR A 29 15.78 12.51 -14.26
CA THR A 29 15.22 11.17 -14.19
C THR A 29 14.18 11.07 -15.30
N ASP A 30 14.41 10.21 -16.29
CA ASP A 30 13.42 9.79 -17.32
C ASP A 30 12.18 9.10 -16.73
N GLN A 31 11.92 9.24 -15.42
CA GLN A 31 10.73 8.68 -14.80
C GLN A 31 9.51 9.48 -15.25
N PRO A 32 8.43 8.80 -15.68
CA PRO A 32 7.20 9.47 -16.08
C PRO A 32 6.61 10.23 -14.90
N ASP A 33 6.15 11.46 -15.15
CA ASP A 33 5.40 12.22 -14.16
C ASP A 33 4.00 11.63 -14.04
N HIS A 34 3.80 10.83 -12.99
CA HIS A 34 2.54 10.17 -12.74
C HIS A 34 1.44 11.15 -12.32
N VAL A 35 1.80 12.29 -11.73
CA VAL A 35 0.84 13.34 -11.36
C VAL A 35 0.23 13.97 -12.60
N ILE A 36 1.07 14.41 -13.55
CA ILE A 36 0.59 14.97 -14.83
C ILE A 36 -0.22 13.93 -15.61
N THR A 37 0.26 12.68 -15.64
CA THR A 37 -0.44 11.59 -16.33
C THR A 37 -1.81 11.33 -15.69
N PHE A 38 -1.90 11.34 -14.36
CA PHE A 38 -3.14 11.15 -13.63
C PHE A 38 -4.09 12.33 -13.83
N ALA A 39 -3.61 13.57 -13.76
CA ALA A 39 -4.41 14.76 -14.03
C ALA A 39 -4.99 14.76 -15.43
N THR A 40 -4.18 14.39 -16.44
CA THR A 40 -4.63 14.24 -17.82
C THR A 40 -5.73 13.19 -17.93
N TYR A 41 -5.54 12.02 -17.29
CA TYR A 41 -6.54 10.95 -17.28
C TYR A 41 -7.84 11.37 -16.58
N TYR A 42 -7.73 12.02 -15.42
CA TYR A 42 -8.85 12.51 -14.62
C TYR A 42 -9.71 13.50 -15.41
N ASN A 43 -9.07 14.50 -16.02
CA ASN A 43 -9.77 15.51 -16.83
C ASN A 43 -10.42 14.92 -18.08
N ALA A 44 -9.84 13.87 -18.66
CA ALA A 44 -10.42 13.19 -19.82
C ALA A 44 -11.62 12.29 -19.46
N ASN A 45 -11.74 11.84 -18.20
CA ASN A 45 -12.73 10.85 -17.77
C ASN A 45 -13.42 11.22 -16.44
N PRO A 46 -13.99 12.44 -16.28
CA PRO A 46 -14.49 12.92 -14.99
C PRO A 46 -15.63 12.05 -14.42
N ASP A 47 -16.43 11.43 -15.28
CA ASP A 47 -17.53 10.55 -14.87
C ASP A 47 -17.04 9.27 -14.17
N GLU A 48 -15.81 8.82 -14.43
CA GLU A 48 -15.22 7.64 -13.77
C GLU A 48 -14.87 7.92 -12.30
N PHE A 49 -14.70 9.20 -11.96
CA PHE A 49 -14.36 9.67 -10.63
C PHE A 49 -15.57 10.23 -9.87
N GLN A 50 -16.78 10.18 -10.46
CA GLN A 50 -18.03 10.45 -9.77
C GLN A 50 -18.33 9.31 -8.78
N LEU A 51 -17.52 9.27 -7.72
CA LEU A 51 -17.86 8.56 -6.50
C LEU A 51 -19.18 9.15 -6.03
N SER A 52 -20.19 8.30 -5.86
CA SER A 52 -21.54 8.75 -5.50
C SER A 52 -21.49 9.80 -4.38
N ASN A 53 -22.40 10.77 -4.38
CA ASN A 53 -22.58 11.81 -3.33
C ASN A 53 -22.87 11.23 -1.91
N SER A 54 -22.50 9.99 -1.65
CA SER A 54 -22.45 9.37 -0.35
C SER A 54 -21.65 10.23 0.61
N GLU A 55 -22.33 10.65 1.67
CA GLU A 55 -21.74 11.40 2.78
C GLU A 55 -20.79 10.56 3.65
N SER A 56 -20.46 9.32 3.24
CA SER A 56 -19.54 8.48 4.02
C SER A 56 -18.19 9.18 4.19
N SER A 57 -17.59 9.02 5.36
CA SER A 57 -16.25 9.52 5.68
C SER A 57 -15.19 9.00 4.70
N GLU A 58 -15.38 7.79 4.19
CA GLU A 58 -14.47 7.07 3.32
C GLU A 58 -14.36 7.73 1.94
N TYR A 59 -15.50 8.04 1.29
CA TYR A 59 -15.49 8.79 0.02
C TYR A 59 -14.91 10.18 0.19
N ARG A 60 -15.20 10.85 1.31
CA ARG A 60 -14.61 12.16 1.61
C ARG A 60 -13.08 12.07 1.70
N LEU A 61 -12.55 11.00 2.30
CA LEU A 61 -11.11 10.80 2.40
C LEU A 61 -10.47 10.47 1.04
N LEU A 62 -11.11 9.64 0.22
CA LEU A 62 -10.61 9.35 -1.12
C LEU A 62 -10.64 10.60 -2.02
N ASN A 63 -11.72 11.38 -2.00
CA ASN A 63 -11.81 12.66 -2.69
C ASN A 63 -10.69 13.59 -2.24
N TRP A 64 -10.45 13.69 -0.92
CA TRP A 64 -9.32 14.47 -0.40
C TRP A 64 -7.99 14.00 -0.98
N VAL A 65 -7.73 12.68 -1.06
CA VAL A 65 -6.50 12.15 -1.67
C VAL A 65 -6.39 12.53 -3.14
N ILE A 66 -7.44 12.33 -3.93
CA ILE A 66 -7.46 12.68 -5.37
C ILE A 66 -7.19 14.17 -5.54
N GLU A 67 -7.90 15.02 -4.81
CA GLU A 67 -7.75 16.47 -4.88
C GLU A 67 -6.36 16.92 -4.44
N SER A 68 -5.78 16.36 -3.38
CA SER A 68 -4.42 16.68 -2.93
C SER A 68 -3.32 16.18 -3.88
N VAL A 69 -3.59 15.16 -4.70
CA VAL A 69 -2.71 14.78 -5.82
C VAL A 69 -2.80 15.80 -6.96
N LEU A 70 -3.99 16.33 -7.22
CA LEU A 70 -4.29 17.17 -8.38
C LEU A 70 -4.16 18.68 -8.13
N GLN A 71 -3.86 19.11 -6.91
CA GLN A 71 -3.97 20.50 -6.46
C GLN A 71 -3.25 21.53 -7.37
N ASP A 72 -2.06 21.21 -7.88
CA ASP A 72 -1.31 22.15 -8.73
C ASP A 72 -1.72 22.10 -10.22
N GLU A 73 -2.43 21.05 -10.63
CA GLU A 73 -2.80 20.81 -12.04
C GLU A 73 -4.22 21.30 -12.37
N LEU A 74 -5.09 21.45 -11.36
CA LEU A 74 -6.50 21.83 -11.53
C LEU A 74 -6.79 23.33 -11.34
N SER A 75 -5.82 24.13 -10.88
CA SER A 75 -6.07 25.52 -10.50
C SER A 75 -5.79 26.51 -11.64
N THR A 76 -6.79 26.80 -12.47
CA THR A 76 -6.83 28.06 -13.25
C THR A 76 -7.69 29.15 -12.61
N ASP A 77 -8.57 28.80 -11.67
CA ASP A 77 -9.44 29.75 -10.95
C ASP A 77 -9.00 29.92 -9.49
N PRO A 78 -9.09 31.14 -8.93
CA PRO A 78 -8.69 31.40 -7.54
C PRO A 78 -9.53 30.57 -6.56
N PRO A 79 -8.93 30.03 -5.48
CA PRO A 79 -9.62 29.15 -4.54
C PRO A 79 -10.77 29.88 -3.84
N ASP A 80 -11.96 29.28 -3.88
CA ASP A 80 -13.11 29.74 -3.12
C ASP A 80 -12.83 29.63 -1.61
N THR A 81 -13.04 30.72 -0.87
CA THR A 81 -12.50 30.97 0.48
C THR A 81 -13.29 30.28 1.61
N SER A 82 -14.07 29.25 1.31
CA SER A 82 -14.80 28.47 2.32
C SER A 82 -13.82 27.75 3.28
N ILE A 83 -14.22 27.48 4.52
CA ILE A 83 -13.37 27.16 5.69
C ILE A 83 -12.50 25.88 5.56
N PHE A 84 -12.53 25.20 4.42
CA PHE A 84 -11.57 24.17 3.97
C PHE A 84 -10.47 24.71 3.01
N ALA A 85 -10.34 26.03 2.88
CA ALA A 85 -9.65 26.75 1.78
C ALA A 85 -8.12 26.61 1.70
N VAL A 86 -7.47 25.95 2.64
CA VAL A 86 -6.07 25.51 2.45
C VAL A 86 -6.08 24.01 2.41
N ARG A 87 -6.38 23.47 1.22
CA ARG A 87 -6.09 22.06 0.95
C ARG A 87 -4.57 21.93 0.98
N PRO A 88 -4.01 21.09 1.86
CA PRO A 88 -2.59 20.85 1.85
C PRO A 88 -2.28 19.96 0.64
N SER A 89 -1.27 20.37 -0.14
CA SER A 89 -0.75 19.53 -1.20
C SER A 89 -0.07 18.32 -0.57
N LEU A 90 -0.24 17.14 -1.16
CA LEU A 90 0.55 15.99 -0.74
C LEU A 90 2.03 16.31 -1.02
N PRO A 91 2.94 16.04 -0.07
CA PRO A 91 4.36 16.20 -0.34
C PRO A 91 4.77 15.28 -1.49
N ASP A 92 5.72 15.73 -2.32
CA ASP A 92 6.06 15.08 -3.60
C ASP A 92 6.33 13.58 -3.49
N PHE A 93 6.96 13.16 -2.38
CA PHE A 93 7.26 11.76 -2.12
C PHE A 93 6.02 10.86 -1.92
N LEU A 94 4.89 11.42 -1.46
CA LEU A 94 3.60 10.71 -1.45
C LEU A 94 2.86 10.93 -2.75
N ARG A 95 2.98 12.13 -3.33
CA ARG A 95 2.18 12.55 -4.47
C ARG A 95 2.41 11.68 -5.69
N GLN A 96 3.67 11.43 -6.06
CA GLN A 96 4.01 10.60 -7.24
C GLN A 96 3.56 9.13 -7.09
N PRO A 97 3.90 8.41 -6.00
CA PRO A 97 3.42 7.03 -5.81
C PRO A 97 1.90 6.93 -5.68
N THR A 98 1.25 7.93 -5.06
CA THR A 98 -0.21 7.96 -4.95
C THR A 98 -0.85 8.14 -6.32
N ALA A 99 -0.33 9.04 -7.16
CA ALA A 99 -0.80 9.23 -8.52
C ALA A 99 -0.60 7.97 -9.38
N GLU A 100 0.56 7.30 -9.27
CA GLU A 100 0.82 6.03 -9.95
C GLU A 100 -0.20 4.96 -9.56
N LEU A 101 -0.54 4.87 -8.27
CA LEU A 101 -1.49 3.89 -7.75
C LEU A 101 -2.93 4.22 -8.15
N LEU A 102 -3.34 5.49 -8.10
CA LEU A 102 -4.64 5.93 -8.60
C LEU A 102 -4.77 5.65 -10.11
N LEU A 103 -3.73 5.92 -10.89
CA LEU A 103 -3.67 5.54 -12.31
C LEU A 103 -3.82 4.04 -12.47
N PHE A 104 -3.04 3.23 -11.75
CA PHE A 104 -3.15 1.78 -11.82
C PHE A 104 -4.56 1.28 -11.50
N TYR A 105 -5.22 1.92 -10.55
CA TYR A 105 -6.56 1.56 -10.14
C TYR A 105 -7.63 1.89 -11.19
N PHE A 106 -7.68 3.16 -11.63
CA PHE A 106 -8.76 3.69 -12.47
C PHE A 106 -8.54 3.48 -13.97
N ARG A 107 -7.30 3.37 -14.45
CA ARG A 107 -6.98 3.41 -15.88
C ARG A 107 -7.69 2.31 -16.66
N ARG A 108 -8.48 2.67 -17.66
CA ARG A 108 -9.07 1.70 -18.60
C ARG A 108 -8.15 1.37 -19.79
N PRO A 109 -8.30 0.18 -20.41
CA PRO A 109 -9.17 -0.94 -20.01
C PRO A 109 -8.55 -1.88 -18.96
N ASP A 110 -7.26 -1.72 -18.66
CA ASP A 110 -6.45 -2.72 -17.95
C ASP A 110 -6.26 -2.46 -16.45
N GLY A 111 -6.95 -1.46 -15.90
CA GLY A 111 -6.82 -1.06 -14.50
C GLY A 111 -7.46 -2.04 -13.54
N LEU A 112 -7.03 -1.96 -12.27
CA LEU A 112 -7.49 -2.86 -11.22
C LEU A 112 -9.01 -2.83 -11.06
N GLN A 113 -9.63 -1.66 -11.16
CA GLN A 113 -11.08 -1.53 -11.06
C GLN A 113 -11.80 -2.34 -12.13
N GLN A 114 -11.37 -2.24 -13.38
CA GLN A 114 -12.00 -2.95 -14.50
C GLN A 114 -11.80 -4.46 -14.37
N TYR A 115 -10.61 -4.87 -13.93
CA TYR A 115 -10.31 -6.27 -13.63
C TYR A 115 -11.26 -6.83 -12.57
N LEU A 116 -11.39 -6.15 -11.42
CA LEU A 116 -12.28 -6.54 -10.34
C LEU A 116 -13.75 -6.62 -10.79
N LEU A 117 -14.21 -5.68 -11.62
CA LEU A 117 -15.55 -5.72 -12.21
C LEU A 117 -15.76 -6.93 -13.14
N ASN A 118 -14.71 -7.40 -13.81
CA ASN A 118 -14.77 -8.58 -14.65
C ASN A 118 -14.76 -9.88 -13.82
N CYS A 119 -13.99 -9.94 -12.73
CA CYS A 119 -14.00 -11.08 -11.79
C CYS A 119 -15.40 -11.30 -11.17
N ARG A 120 -16.13 -10.22 -10.87
CA ARG A 120 -17.51 -10.26 -10.32
C ARG A 120 -18.53 -10.94 -11.21
N LYS A 121 -18.30 -11.01 -12.52
CA LYS A 121 -19.24 -11.63 -13.46
C LYS A 121 -19.22 -13.17 -13.38
N GLY A 122 -18.32 -13.76 -12.58
CA GLY A 122 -18.27 -15.19 -12.27
C GLY A 122 -19.13 -15.61 -11.06
N THR A 123 -19.19 -16.91 -10.79
CA THR A 123 -20.08 -17.59 -9.83
C THR A 123 -19.92 -17.17 -8.36
N ASN A 124 -18.91 -16.36 -8.00
CA ASN A 124 -18.62 -15.93 -6.62
C ASN A 124 -19.20 -14.55 -6.25
N ALA A 125 -20.06 -13.96 -7.09
CA ALA A 125 -20.67 -12.65 -6.85
C ALA A 125 -21.36 -12.50 -5.48
N TYR A 126 -21.88 -13.60 -4.91
CA TYR A 126 -22.55 -13.60 -3.60
C TYR A 126 -21.61 -13.28 -2.43
N ILE A 127 -20.38 -13.81 -2.45
CA ILE A 127 -19.38 -13.56 -1.39
C ILE A 127 -18.98 -12.08 -1.42
N ILE A 128 -18.79 -11.52 -2.62
CA ILE A 128 -18.43 -10.11 -2.82
C ILE A 128 -19.53 -9.18 -2.30
N GLN A 129 -20.80 -9.56 -2.48
CA GLN A 129 -21.95 -8.79 -2.03
C GLN A 129 -22.08 -8.71 -0.50
N GLU A 130 -21.59 -9.72 0.21
CA GLU A 130 -21.60 -9.77 1.68
C GLU A 130 -20.44 -8.97 2.28
N PHE A 131 -19.28 -8.97 1.61
CA PHE A 131 -18.07 -8.29 2.07
C PHE A 131 -18.05 -6.78 1.84
N GLU A 132 -18.71 -6.29 0.79
CA GLU A 132 -18.76 -4.85 0.54
C GLU A 132 -19.82 -4.14 1.40
N GLY A 133 -20.67 -4.86 2.12
CA GLY A 133 -21.93 -4.28 2.59
C GLY A 133 -22.82 -4.00 1.38
N SER A 134 -23.91 -3.24 1.57
CA SER A 134 -24.90 -2.92 0.51
C SER A 134 -24.28 -2.83 -0.90
N PRO A 135 -24.93 -3.30 -1.98
CA PRO A 135 -24.50 -3.03 -3.36
C PRO A 135 -24.19 -1.55 -3.68
N ASP A 136 -24.51 -0.62 -2.77
CA ASP A 136 -24.13 0.80 -2.75
C ASP A 136 -22.74 1.13 -2.15
N ALA A 137 -22.03 0.18 -1.57
CA ALA A 137 -20.66 0.34 -1.09
C ALA A 137 -19.68 0.29 -2.27
N LYS A 138 -19.81 1.28 -3.15
CA LYS A 138 -19.07 1.45 -4.40
C LYS A 138 -17.58 1.77 -4.21
N MET A 139 -17.05 1.80 -2.98
CA MET A 139 -15.63 2.06 -2.73
C MET A 139 -14.92 0.76 -2.36
N PRO A 140 -14.14 0.17 -3.27
CA PRO A 140 -13.46 -1.08 -2.96
C PRO A 140 -12.52 -0.92 -1.78
N ALA A 141 -12.44 -1.96 -0.97
CA ALA A 141 -11.66 -1.98 0.27
C ALA A 141 -10.23 -1.45 0.06
N PHE A 142 -9.64 -1.73 -1.10
CA PHE A 142 -8.32 -1.23 -1.50
C PHE A 142 -8.21 0.30 -1.46
N LEU A 143 -9.16 1.03 -2.07
CA LEU A 143 -9.13 2.50 -2.06
C LEU A 143 -9.32 3.04 -0.65
N ARG A 144 -10.19 2.41 0.15
CA ARG A 144 -10.39 2.77 1.56
C ARG A 144 -9.10 2.61 2.38
N MET A 145 -8.41 1.48 2.21
CA MET A 145 -7.15 1.18 2.88
C MET A 145 -6.05 2.16 2.46
N LEU A 146 -5.93 2.42 1.15
CA LEU A 146 -4.98 3.38 0.61
C LEU A 146 -5.22 4.78 1.18
N SER A 147 -6.46 5.28 1.13
CA SER A 147 -6.76 6.64 1.57
C SER A 147 -6.42 6.86 3.04
N LYS A 148 -6.63 5.83 3.89
CA LYS A 148 -6.21 5.85 5.30
C LYS A 148 -4.69 5.94 5.45
N VAL A 149 -3.95 5.10 4.72
CA VAL A 149 -2.48 5.08 4.74
C VAL A 149 -1.90 6.42 4.29
N ILE A 150 -2.38 6.95 3.16
CA ILE A 150 -1.90 8.24 2.62
C ILE A 150 -2.22 9.39 3.57
N PHE A 151 -3.44 9.42 4.12
CA PHE A 151 -3.81 10.44 5.11
C PHE A 151 -2.94 10.36 6.38
N ARG A 152 -2.68 9.16 6.91
CA ARG A 152 -1.84 8.99 8.08
C ARG A 152 -0.38 9.38 7.82
N ALA A 153 0.17 9.00 6.67
CA ALA A 153 1.51 9.40 6.24
C ALA A 153 1.62 10.93 6.13
N TYR A 154 0.64 11.56 5.47
CA TYR A 154 0.53 13.02 5.38
C TYR A 154 0.52 13.67 6.77
N ARG A 155 -0.36 13.22 7.68
CA ARG A 155 -0.45 13.77 9.05
C ARG A 155 0.88 13.66 9.81
N ARG A 156 1.59 12.54 9.68
CA ARG A 156 2.90 12.35 10.30
C ARG A 156 3.96 13.28 9.70
N HIS A 157 3.96 13.42 8.38
CA HIS A 157 4.86 14.33 7.68
C HIS A 157 4.69 15.78 8.15
N GLU A 158 3.44 16.27 8.23
CA GLU A 158 3.13 17.63 8.70
C GLU A 158 3.62 17.89 10.12
N THR A 159 3.65 16.85 10.96
CA THR A 159 4.16 16.95 12.34
C THR A 159 5.68 16.73 12.45
N GLY A 160 6.38 16.53 11.34
CA GLY A 160 7.82 16.24 11.32
C GLY A 160 8.18 14.85 11.88
N LEU A 161 7.21 13.95 12.00
CA LEU A 161 7.40 12.60 12.55
C LEU A 161 7.72 11.54 11.50
N MET A 162 7.66 11.90 10.21
CA MET A 162 7.97 10.98 9.11
C MET A 162 9.43 11.13 8.68
N ARG A 163 10.25 10.10 8.92
CA ARG A 163 11.66 10.08 8.51
C ARG A 163 11.79 9.75 7.02
N LYS A 164 12.89 10.18 6.39
CA LYS A 164 13.19 9.88 4.98
C LYS A 164 13.20 8.37 4.70
N GLU A 165 13.64 7.56 5.66
CA GLU A 165 13.69 6.11 5.52
C GLU A 165 12.30 5.47 5.55
N GLN A 166 11.38 6.00 6.38
CA GLN A 166 9.99 5.56 6.42
C GLN A 166 9.27 5.90 5.12
N ILE A 167 9.55 7.08 4.56
CA ILE A 167 9.06 7.54 3.26
C ILE A 167 9.49 6.58 2.15
N GLU A 168 10.76 6.25 2.13
CA GLU A 168 11.35 5.35 1.15
C GLU A 168 10.77 3.94 1.25
N LEU A 169 10.67 3.39 2.47
CA LEU A 169 10.04 2.08 2.72
C LEU A 169 8.57 2.06 2.29
N ALA A 170 7.80 3.09 2.62
CA ALA A 170 6.40 3.18 2.20
C ALA A 170 6.28 3.21 0.67
N THR A 171 7.14 3.96 0.00
CA THR A 171 7.20 4.02 -1.47
C THR A 171 7.52 2.66 -2.09
N ILE A 172 8.49 1.94 -1.53
CA ILE A 172 8.87 0.58 -1.96
C ILE A 172 7.67 -0.36 -1.83
N VAL A 173 6.96 -0.34 -0.70
CA VAL A 173 5.80 -1.21 -0.48
C VAL A 173 4.67 -0.90 -1.45
N LEU A 174 4.36 0.37 -1.70
CA LEU A 174 3.32 0.76 -2.67
C LEU A 174 3.67 0.25 -4.09
N LYS A 175 4.92 0.42 -4.54
CA LYS A 175 5.38 -0.06 -5.85
C LYS A 175 5.40 -1.59 -5.96
N ALA A 176 5.84 -2.26 -4.90
CA ALA A 176 5.80 -3.71 -4.80
C ALA A 176 4.37 -4.24 -4.87
N THR A 177 3.42 -3.55 -4.21
CA THR A 177 1.99 -3.88 -4.25
C THR A 177 1.44 -3.78 -5.66
N ILE A 178 1.72 -2.69 -6.39
CA ILE A 178 1.28 -2.55 -7.80
C ILE A 178 1.86 -3.69 -8.65
N SER A 179 3.14 -4.04 -8.45
CA SER A 179 3.81 -5.11 -9.17
C SER A 179 3.20 -6.49 -8.88
N GLU A 180 2.92 -6.79 -7.61
CA GLU A 180 2.26 -8.02 -7.18
C GLU A 180 0.85 -8.12 -7.76
N LEU A 181 0.06 -7.06 -7.66
CA LEU A 181 -1.30 -7.01 -8.20
C LEU A 181 -1.31 -7.22 -9.72
N ARG A 182 -0.36 -6.64 -10.46
CA ARG A 182 -0.20 -6.92 -11.90
C ARG A 182 0.12 -8.38 -12.16
N CYS A 183 0.97 -9.01 -11.34
CA CYS A 183 1.31 -10.41 -11.49
C CYS A 183 0.08 -11.31 -11.28
N LEU A 184 -0.70 -11.06 -10.22
CA LEU A 184 -1.96 -11.75 -9.94
C LEU A 184 -2.97 -11.54 -11.07
N MET A 185 -3.13 -10.30 -11.55
CA MET A 185 -4.01 -9.99 -12.67
C MET A 185 -3.64 -10.76 -13.94
N ASN A 186 -2.34 -10.83 -14.26
CA ASN A 186 -1.82 -11.54 -15.43
C ASN A 186 -2.01 -13.06 -15.34
N ARG A 187 -2.02 -13.63 -14.13
CA ARG A 187 -2.31 -15.04 -13.88
C ARG A 187 -3.81 -15.36 -13.90
N GLY A 188 -4.67 -14.33 -13.87
CA GLY A 188 -6.11 -14.50 -13.86
C GLY A 188 -6.67 -14.84 -12.47
N GLU A 189 -6.00 -14.41 -11.40
CA GLU A 189 -6.40 -14.71 -10.03
C GLU A 189 -7.70 -14.04 -9.60
N GLY A 190 -8.34 -14.60 -8.57
CA GLY A 190 -9.63 -14.15 -8.06
C GLY A 190 -9.59 -12.79 -7.35
N ILE A 191 -10.77 -12.32 -6.95
CA ILE A 191 -10.89 -11.12 -6.12
C ILE A 191 -10.30 -11.37 -4.73
N GLU A 192 -10.35 -12.62 -4.27
CA GLU A 192 -9.88 -13.07 -2.98
C GLU A 192 -8.38 -12.81 -2.85
N GLU A 193 -7.58 -13.20 -3.84
CA GLU A 193 -6.13 -13.05 -3.79
C GLU A 193 -5.67 -11.63 -4.04
N ILE A 194 -6.39 -10.90 -4.90
CA ILE A 194 -6.19 -9.46 -5.06
C ILE A 194 -6.47 -8.73 -3.74
N SER A 195 -7.56 -9.08 -3.04
CA SER A 195 -7.92 -8.47 -1.77
C SER A 195 -6.92 -8.80 -0.67
N GLU A 196 -6.42 -10.03 -0.64
CA GLU A 196 -5.39 -10.48 0.30
C GLU A 196 -4.05 -9.77 0.09
N ALA A 197 -3.60 -9.61 -1.16
CA ALA A 197 -2.40 -8.81 -1.47
C ALA A 197 -2.57 -7.36 -1.01
N CYS A 198 -3.72 -6.75 -1.31
CA CYS A 198 -4.03 -5.39 -0.88
C CYS A 198 -4.01 -5.24 0.65
N LEU A 199 -4.60 -6.21 1.36
CA LEU A 199 -4.69 -6.18 2.82
C LEU A 199 -3.34 -6.38 3.50
N ARG A 200 -2.49 -7.29 2.99
CA ARG A 200 -1.12 -7.46 3.48
C ARG A 200 -0.31 -6.16 3.36
N SER A 201 -0.38 -5.50 2.21
CA SER A 201 0.29 -4.22 2.00
C SER A 201 -0.24 -3.13 2.90
N TYR A 202 -1.56 -3.09 3.12
CA TYR A 202 -2.18 -2.17 4.07
C TYR A 202 -1.66 -2.39 5.49
N VAL A 203 -1.67 -3.63 6.00
CA VAL A 203 -1.18 -3.97 7.34
C VAL A 203 0.30 -3.60 7.48
N LEU A 204 1.14 -3.94 6.49
CA LEU A 204 2.55 -3.59 6.51
C LEU A 204 2.76 -2.05 6.57
N LEU A 205 1.95 -1.28 5.84
CA LEU A 205 2.04 0.18 5.83
C LEU A 205 1.49 0.79 7.13
N ASP A 206 0.28 0.45 7.53
CA ASP A 206 -0.44 1.09 8.64
C ASP A 206 -0.02 0.58 10.02
N ASP A 207 0.16 -0.73 10.17
CA ASP A 207 0.47 -1.35 11.46
C ASP A 207 1.97 -1.37 11.74
N PHE A 208 2.82 -1.23 10.72
CA PHE A 208 4.27 -1.28 10.88
C PHE A 208 4.98 0.00 10.41
N ILE A 209 5.04 0.31 9.11
CA ILE A 209 5.94 1.36 8.59
C ILE A 209 5.53 2.77 9.05
N ILE A 210 4.24 3.08 8.98
CA ILE A 210 3.67 4.42 9.25
C ILE A 210 3.07 4.47 10.66
N ASN A 211 3.19 3.38 11.42
CA ASN A 211 2.67 3.29 12.77
C ASN A 211 3.36 4.28 13.73
N ASP A 212 2.60 4.85 14.66
CA ASP A 212 3.10 5.84 15.62
C ASP A 212 4.08 5.27 16.66
N ASP A 213 4.05 3.95 16.86
CA ASP A 213 4.94 3.21 17.74
C ASP A 213 6.21 2.72 17.03
N PHE A 214 6.26 2.77 15.70
CA PHE A 214 7.45 2.41 14.95
C PHE A 214 8.50 3.54 14.97
N ARG A 215 9.41 3.44 15.95
CA ARG A 215 10.41 4.49 16.25
C ARG A 215 11.86 4.05 16.06
N SER A 216 12.11 2.87 15.50
CA SER A 216 13.46 2.31 15.37
C SER A 216 14.13 2.71 14.05
N HIS A 217 14.80 3.85 14.05
CA HIS A 217 15.57 4.32 12.88
C HIS A 217 16.65 3.31 12.44
N ARG A 218 17.29 2.61 13.38
CA ARG A 218 18.25 1.55 13.07
C ARG A 218 17.62 0.40 12.28
N LEU A 219 16.39 0.01 12.62
CA LEU A 219 15.68 -1.06 11.91
C LEU A 219 15.26 -0.60 10.50
N GLU A 220 14.83 0.66 10.36
CA GLU A 220 14.52 1.24 9.05
C GLU A 220 15.72 1.20 8.10
N LEU A 221 16.89 1.65 8.56
CA LEU A 221 18.14 1.59 7.79
C LEU A 221 18.53 0.15 7.43
N LEU A 222 18.34 -0.79 8.35
CA LEU A 222 18.63 -2.20 8.10
C LEU A 222 17.71 -2.79 7.03
N LEU A 223 16.41 -2.50 7.09
CA LEU A 223 15.43 -2.94 6.10
C LEU A 223 15.75 -2.37 4.71
N LEU A 224 15.99 -1.06 4.62
CA LEU A 224 16.37 -0.42 3.37
C LEU A 224 17.66 -1.00 2.80
N ARG A 225 18.66 -1.24 3.65
CA ARG A 225 19.90 -1.89 3.23
C ARG A 225 19.64 -3.26 2.61
N TYR A 226 18.83 -4.11 3.24
CA TYR A 226 18.49 -5.42 2.68
C TYR A 226 17.74 -5.33 1.36
N VAL A 227 16.82 -4.37 1.23
CA VAL A 227 16.08 -4.14 -0.02
C VAL A 227 17.02 -3.67 -1.13
N HIS A 228 17.92 -2.71 -0.84
CA HIS A 228 18.83 -2.13 -1.82
C HIS A 228 19.98 -3.05 -2.21
N GLU A 229 20.47 -3.90 -1.29
CA GLU A 229 21.48 -4.90 -1.60
C GLU A 229 20.96 -5.96 -2.59
N GLY A 230 19.65 -6.01 -2.84
CA GLY A 230 19.04 -6.99 -3.74
C GLY A 230 19.34 -8.42 -3.28
N ALA A 231 19.48 -8.61 -1.96
CA ALA A 231 19.79 -9.90 -1.38
C ALA A 231 18.72 -10.90 -1.83
N GLU A 232 19.17 -12.06 -2.30
CA GLU A 232 18.26 -13.12 -2.72
C GLU A 232 17.33 -13.48 -1.57
N VAL A 233 16.03 -13.31 -1.79
CA VAL A 233 15.02 -13.66 -0.80
C VAL A 233 15.00 -15.17 -0.67
N ASN A 234 15.25 -15.68 0.53
CA ASN A 234 15.09 -17.09 0.82
C ASN A 234 13.58 -17.42 0.90
N TRP A 235 13.02 -17.82 -0.24
CA TRP A 235 11.59 -18.13 -0.37
C TRP A 235 11.15 -19.30 0.51
N ASP A 236 12.02 -20.29 0.78
CA ASP A 236 11.68 -21.38 1.70
C ASP A 236 11.36 -20.86 3.12
N VAL A 237 12.12 -19.85 3.58
CA VAL A 237 11.87 -19.20 4.87
C VAL A 237 10.58 -18.39 4.83
N VAL A 238 10.33 -17.66 3.74
CA VAL A 238 9.09 -16.89 3.56
C VAL A 238 7.88 -17.83 3.60
N ASP A 239 7.93 -18.94 2.88
CA ASP A 239 6.85 -19.92 2.80
C ASP A 239 6.59 -20.59 4.16
N GLU A 240 7.64 -20.98 4.88
CA GLU A 240 7.50 -21.58 6.21
C GLU A 240 6.96 -20.56 7.24
N VAL A 241 7.37 -19.30 7.17
CA VAL A 241 6.83 -18.22 8.00
C VAL A 241 5.36 -17.97 7.68
N ASN A 242 5.00 -17.90 6.40
CA ASN A 242 3.62 -17.75 5.96
C ASN A 242 2.78 -18.92 6.46
N LYS A 243 3.21 -20.15 6.23
CA LYS A 243 2.53 -21.37 6.70
C LYS A 243 2.28 -21.37 8.21
N LYS A 244 3.28 -21.02 9.02
CA LYS A 244 3.12 -20.96 10.49
C LYS A 244 2.23 -19.81 10.94
N THR A 245 2.37 -18.65 10.32
CA THR A 245 1.48 -17.50 10.55
C THR A 245 0.05 -17.92 10.23
N MET A 246 -0.12 -18.70 9.17
CA MET A 246 -1.42 -19.15 8.73
C MET A 246 -2.07 -20.14 9.69
N GLU A 247 -1.30 -21.14 10.11
CA GLU A 247 -1.74 -22.11 11.10
C GLU A 247 -2.15 -21.43 12.42
N LYS A 248 -1.36 -20.45 12.88
CA LYS A 248 -1.65 -19.68 14.08
C LYS A 248 -2.95 -18.85 13.92
N GLY A 249 -3.12 -18.17 12.80
CA GLY A 249 -4.33 -17.41 12.49
C GLY A 249 -5.58 -18.29 12.51
N ARG A 250 -5.49 -19.48 11.89
CA ARG A 250 -6.56 -20.49 11.91
C ARG A 250 -6.90 -20.98 13.32
N GLN A 251 -5.89 -21.28 14.14
CA GLN A 251 -6.10 -21.71 15.53
C GLN A 251 -6.80 -20.62 16.36
N LEU A 252 -6.41 -19.35 16.17
CA LEU A 252 -7.04 -18.21 16.83
C LEU A 252 -8.51 -18.07 16.40
N ALA A 253 -8.79 -18.13 15.09
CA ALA A 253 -10.14 -18.06 14.55
C ALA A 253 -11.03 -19.18 15.13
N LEU A 254 -10.54 -20.44 15.14
CA LEU A 254 -11.27 -21.57 15.73
C LEU A 254 -11.56 -21.39 17.22
N THR A 255 -10.64 -20.75 17.96
CA THR A 255 -10.84 -20.44 19.38
C THR A 255 -11.93 -19.39 19.56
N MET A 256 -11.89 -18.31 18.78
CA MET A 256 -12.91 -17.26 18.80
C MET A 256 -14.31 -17.79 18.44
N LEU A 257 -14.40 -18.69 17.45
CA LEU A 257 -15.64 -19.38 17.07
C LEU A 257 -16.21 -20.18 18.25
N LYS A 258 -15.36 -20.96 18.94
CA LYS A 258 -15.78 -21.75 20.10
C LYS A 258 -16.27 -20.89 21.27
N GLU A 259 -15.68 -19.72 21.46
CA GLU A 259 -16.04 -18.79 22.53
C GLU A 259 -17.29 -17.96 22.25
N GLY A 260 -17.86 -18.04 21.05
CA GLY A 260 -19.00 -17.21 20.67
C GLY A 260 -18.65 -15.72 20.50
N ASN A 261 -17.35 -15.39 20.41
CA ASN A 261 -16.85 -14.02 20.26
C ASN A 261 -16.89 -13.57 18.78
N TYR A 262 -18.07 -13.62 18.17
CA TYR A 262 -18.32 -13.29 16.76
C TYR A 262 -18.36 -11.79 16.46
N ARG A 263 -18.28 -10.92 17.47
CA ARG A 263 -18.74 -9.52 17.34
C ARG A 263 -17.84 -8.60 16.51
N PHE A 264 -16.60 -8.99 16.23
CA PHE A 264 -15.68 -8.26 15.35
C PHE A 264 -14.94 -9.30 14.51
N SER A 265 -15.05 -9.14 13.20
CA SER A 265 -14.96 -10.22 12.24
C SER A 265 -13.62 -10.96 12.34
N ILE A 266 -13.69 -12.27 12.15
CA ILE A 266 -12.50 -13.08 11.87
C ILE A 266 -11.70 -12.43 10.71
N GLU A 267 -12.36 -11.66 9.85
CA GLU A 267 -11.77 -10.92 8.75
C GLU A 267 -10.93 -9.71 9.22
N GLU A 268 -11.40 -8.91 10.20
CA GLU A 268 -10.64 -7.77 10.75
C GLU A 268 -9.42 -8.22 11.55
N ARG A 269 -9.51 -9.34 12.29
CA ARG A 269 -8.43 -9.80 13.18
C ARG A 269 -7.55 -10.88 12.60
N CYS A 270 -8.10 -11.72 11.72
CA CYS A 270 -7.35 -12.78 11.08
C CYS A 270 -6.98 -12.38 9.64
N GLY A 271 -7.51 -11.29 9.07
CA GLY A 271 -6.84 -10.55 7.98
C GLY A 271 -6.49 -11.32 6.69
N HIS A 272 -6.98 -12.54 6.52
CA HIS A 272 -6.57 -13.44 5.45
C HIS A 272 -7.73 -14.37 5.10
N TYR A 273 -8.23 -14.26 3.86
CA TYR A 273 -9.27 -15.13 3.32
C TYR A 273 -8.85 -16.60 3.36
N THR A 274 -7.56 -16.85 3.21
CA THR A 274 -6.92 -18.16 3.37
C THR A 274 -7.16 -18.82 4.73
N PHE A 275 -7.50 -18.08 5.80
CA PHE A 275 -7.89 -18.69 7.09
C PHE A 275 -9.25 -19.32 7.11
N LEU A 276 -10.18 -18.74 6.38
CA LEU A 276 -11.56 -19.20 6.31
C LEU A 276 -11.74 -20.23 5.19
N TYR A 277 -10.98 -20.08 4.09
CA TYR A 277 -11.15 -20.86 2.88
C TYR A 277 -9.80 -21.46 2.39
N PRO A 278 -9.21 -22.43 3.10
CA PRO A 278 -7.94 -23.05 2.72
C PRO A 278 -8.01 -23.93 1.47
N SER A 279 -9.17 -24.02 0.80
CA SER A 279 -9.42 -24.88 -0.35
C SER A 279 -9.03 -24.26 -1.70
N THR A 280 -8.61 -23.00 -1.74
CA THR A 280 -7.93 -22.48 -2.94
C THR A 280 -6.54 -23.11 -2.96
N THR A 281 -6.31 -24.00 -3.90
CA THR A 281 -5.12 -24.86 -4.00
C THR A 281 -3.89 -24.04 -4.43
N TRP A 282 -3.24 -23.37 -3.48
CA TRP A 282 -2.10 -22.47 -3.74
C TRP A 282 -0.71 -23.09 -3.51
N SER A 283 -0.60 -24.42 -3.35
CA SER A 283 0.68 -25.05 -2.96
C SER A 283 0.89 -26.50 -3.44
N THR A 284 0.18 -26.97 -4.46
CA THR A 284 0.39 -28.36 -4.97
C THR A 284 0.91 -28.47 -6.40
N ASP A 285 1.29 -27.37 -7.04
CA ASP A 285 2.03 -27.39 -8.29
C ASP A 285 3.46 -26.85 -8.10
#